data_AF-A0AAX1L8H6-F1
#
_entry.id   AF-A0AAX1L8H6-F1
#
_cell.length_a   1.000
_cell.length_b   1.000
_cell.length_c   1.000
_cell.angle_alpha   90.00
_cell.angle_beta   90.00
_cell.angle_gamma   90.00
#
_symmetry.space_group_name_H-M   'P 1'
#
loop_
_entity.id
_entity.type
_entity.pdbx_description
1 polymer ?
#
loop_
_entity_poly.entity_id
_entity_poly.type
_entity_poly.pdbx_seq_one_letter_code
_entity_poly.pdbx_strand_id
1 'polypeptide(L)'
;MTFATQAVLSGSFSFSHASLEPVRGTHDASDRIPKWLLPVVRENLKHDRKVTLSAAIIASWARYTEGVDEEGEPITIVDRMADRLHATAQGNKDNIFAFLEDDEVFGEEAHDERFRKPYAAVLESLHEIGSAKTVERLIADEF
;
A
#
# COMPACT_ATOMS: atom_id res chain seq x y z
N MET A 1 -8.78 17.39 -4.37
CA MET A 1 -7.37 17.07 -4.06
C MET A 1 -7.14 16.94 -2.54
N THR A 2 -8.08 16.32 -1.78
CA THR A 2 -8.01 16.36 -0.30
C THR A 2 -8.22 15.01 0.39
N PHE A 3 -8.64 13.95 -0.32
CA PHE A 3 -9.04 12.70 0.34
C PHE A 3 -7.96 11.60 0.37
N ALA A 4 -6.98 11.62 -0.53
CA ALA A 4 -5.93 10.60 -0.57
C ALA A 4 -4.97 10.68 0.63
N THR A 5 -4.79 11.87 1.21
CA THR A 5 -3.94 12.08 2.39
C THR A 5 -4.66 11.73 3.69
N GLN A 6 -6.00 11.73 3.71
CA GLN A 6 -6.77 11.50 4.92
C GLN A 6 -6.92 9.99 5.25
N ALA A 7 -6.85 9.12 4.24
CA ALA A 7 -6.96 7.68 4.42
C ALA A 7 -5.73 7.04 5.09
N VAL A 8 -4.54 7.61 4.89
CA VAL A 8 -3.29 7.06 5.44
C VAL A 8 -3.01 7.56 6.87
N LEU A 9 -3.61 8.70 7.28
CA LEU A 9 -3.29 9.37 8.54
C LEU A 9 -4.28 9.13 9.70
N SER A 10 -5.42 8.47 9.48
CA SER A 10 -6.53 8.54 10.46
C SER A 10 -6.70 7.35 11.39
N GLY A 11 -5.92 6.26 11.30
CA GLY A 11 -5.78 5.23 12.35
C GLY A 11 -7.02 4.88 13.18
N SER A 12 -8.21 4.82 12.57
CA SER A 12 -9.49 4.69 13.25
C SER A 12 -10.44 3.89 12.37
N PHE A 13 -10.17 2.59 12.28
CA PHE A 13 -11.21 1.63 11.89
C PHE A 13 -12.06 1.33 13.11
N SER A 14 -13.01 2.21 13.42
CA SER A 14 -14.15 1.86 14.26
C SER A 14 -15.38 1.83 13.37
N PHE A 15 -15.72 0.65 12.86
CA PHE A 15 -16.98 0.43 12.17
C PHE A 15 -17.94 -0.28 13.13
N SER A 16 -18.63 0.51 13.95
CA SER A 16 -19.84 0.04 14.61
C SER A 16 -20.92 -0.20 13.56
N HIS A 17 -21.58 -1.34 13.70
CA HIS A 17 -22.61 -1.95 12.86
C HIS A 17 -23.57 -0.93 12.22
N ALA A 18 -23.28 -0.51 10.98
CA ALA A 18 -24.23 0.23 10.16
C ALA A 18 -24.13 -0.23 8.71
N SER A 19 -25.17 -0.94 8.28
CA SER A 19 -25.43 -1.33 6.90
C SER A 19 -25.30 -0.12 5.98
N LEU A 20 -24.23 -0.05 5.19
CA LEU A 20 -24.10 0.92 4.12
C LEU A 20 -24.09 0.16 2.80
N GLU A 21 -25.08 0.46 1.97
CA GLU A 21 -25.10 0.02 0.57
C GLU A 21 -23.82 0.50 -0.13
N PRO A 22 -23.21 -0.31 -1.01
CA PRO A 22 -21.91 -0.01 -1.58
C PRO A 22 -21.97 1.28 -2.39
N VAL A 23 -21.33 2.33 -1.87
CA VAL A 23 -21.18 3.61 -2.54
C VAL A 23 -20.43 3.38 -3.86
N ARG A 24 -21.12 3.62 -4.98
CA ARG A 24 -20.54 3.71 -6.33
C ARG A 24 -19.59 4.90 -6.40
N GLY A 25 -18.35 4.73 -5.94
CA GLY A 25 -17.36 5.81 -5.95
C GLY A 25 -15.95 5.43 -5.50
N THR A 26 -15.79 4.31 -4.80
CA THR A 26 -14.48 3.77 -4.37
C THR A 26 -13.79 2.91 -5.44
N HIS A 27 -14.44 2.70 -6.59
CA HIS A 27 -14.11 1.63 -7.53
C HIS A 27 -12.97 1.95 -8.51
N ASP A 28 -12.49 3.20 -8.55
CA ASP A 28 -11.49 3.70 -9.53
C ASP A 28 -10.28 4.34 -8.83
N ALA A 29 -10.23 4.34 -7.49
CA ALA A 29 -9.15 4.98 -6.76
C ALA A 29 -7.88 4.13 -6.80
N SER A 30 -7.97 2.81 -6.61
CA SER A 30 -6.81 1.92 -6.54
C SER A 30 -6.13 1.74 -7.90
N ASP A 31 -6.89 1.58 -9.00
CA ASP A 31 -6.39 1.57 -10.38
C ASP A 31 -5.60 2.83 -10.76
N ARG A 32 -5.81 3.93 -10.02
CA ARG A 32 -5.14 5.20 -10.25
C ARG A 32 -3.88 5.34 -9.42
N ILE A 33 -3.75 4.65 -8.28
CA ILE A 33 -2.57 4.73 -7.39
C ILE A 33 -1.27 4.50 -8.15
N PRO A 34 -1.07 3.37 -8.85
CA PRO A 34 0.16 3.15 -9.60
C PRO A 34 0.35 4.21 -10.69
N LYS A 35 -0.72 4.57 -11.40
CA LYS A 35 -0.69 5.52 -12.52
C LYS A 35 -0.24 6.92 -12.12
N TRP A 36 -0.57 7.40 -10.91
CA TRP A 36 -0.11 8.71 -10.44
C TRP A 36 1.15 8.64 -9.58
N LEU A 37 1.38 7.53 -8.86
CA LEU A 37 2.50 7.40 -7.94
C LEU A 37 3.80 6.99 -8.65
N LEU A 38 3.75 6.09 -9.64
CA LEU A 38 4.96 5.63 -10.34
C LEU A 38 5.69 6.75 -11.09
N PRO A 39 5.01 7.70 -11.77
CA PRO A 39 5.68 8.86 -12.33
C PRO A 39 6.42 9.70 -11.27
N VAL A 40 5.87 9.80 -10.06
CA VAL A 40 6.52 10.50 -8.93
C VAL A 40 7.73 9.74 -8.42
N VAL A 41 7.63 8.41 -8.29
CA VAL A 41 8.76 7.53 -7.94
C VAL A 41 9.87 7.68 -8.97
N ARG A 42 9.54 7.58 -10.26
CA ARG A 42 10.49 7.71 -11.37
C ARG A 42 11.23 9.05 -11.33
N GLU A 43 10.50 10.14 -11.16
CA GLU A 43 11.06 11.49 -11.07
C GLU A 43 11.93 11.65 -9.83
N ASN A 44 11.54 11.10 -8.69
CA ASN A 44 12.35 11.13 -7.48
C ASN A 44 13.62 10.29 -7.61
N LEU A 45 13.55 9.09 -8.16
CA LEU A 45 14.71 8.22 -8.43
C LEU A 45 15.69 8.88 -9.41
N LYS A 46 15.18 9.58 -10.44
CA LYS A 46 16.00 10.31 -11.41
C LYS A 46 16.76 11.48 -10.78
N HIS A 47 16.19 12.10 -9.76
CA HIS A 47 16.76 13.25 -9.05
C HIS A 47 17.38 12.88 -7.68
N ASP A 48 17.57 11.59 -7.41
CA ASP A 48 18.11 11.06 -6.15
C ASP A 48 17.38 11.58 -4.89
N ARG A 49 16.06 11.77 -5.02
CA ARG A 49 15.17 12.19 -3.93
C ARG A 49 14.60 10.97 -3.21
N LYS A 50 14.22 11.16 -1.94
CA LYS A 50 13.59 10.12 -1.12
C LYS A 50 12.30 9.60 -1.77
N VAL A 51 12.18 8.27 -1.81
CA VAL A 51 10.98 7.55 -2.29
C VAL A 51 10.26 6.80 -1.18
N THR A 52 10.72 6.92 0.07
CA THR A 52 10.21 6.20 1.24
C THR A 52 8.69 6.32 1.40
N LEU A 53 8.12 7.52 1.27
CA LEU A 53 6.67 7.72 1.38
C LEU A 53 5.91 7.06 0.22
N SER A 54 6.45 7.11 -0.99
CA SER A 54 5.84 6.43 -2.14
C SER A 54 5.88 4.90 -1.95
N ALA A 55 7.01 4.39 -1.47
CA ALA A 55 7.17 2.98 -1.14
C ALA A 55 6.21 2.56 -0.02
N ALA A 56 6.02 3.40 1.00
CA ALA A 56 5.10 3.14 2.10
C ALA A 56 3.64 3.04 1.65
N ILE A 57 3.22 3.86 0.69
CA ILE A 57 1.87 3.78 0.11
C ILE A 57 1.66 2.43 -0.58
N ILE A 58 2.62 1.96 -1.38
CA ILE A 58 2.53 0.67 -2.06
C ILE A 58 2.62 -0.50 -1.07
N ALA A 59 3.46 -0.40 -0.03
CA ALA A 59 3.57 -1.41 1.04
C ALA A 59 2.26 -1.52 1.84
N SER A 60 1.65 -0.39 2.18
CA SER A 60 0.36 -0.33 2.86
C SER A 60 -0.75 -0.94 2.00
N TRP A 61 -0.70 -0.69 0.69
CA TRP A 61 -1.63 -1.29 -0.25
C TRP A 61 -1.44 -2.80 -0.34
N ALA A 62 -0.20 -3.29 -0.41
CA ALA A 62 0.12 -4.70 -0.40
C ALA A 62 -0.43 -5.41 0.85
N ARG A 63 -0.18 -4.83 2.04
CA ARG A 63 -0.71 -5.35 3.32
C ARG A 63 -2.24 -5.36 3.34
N TYR A 64 -2.89 -4.30 2.88
CA TYR A 64 -4.34 -4.24 2.80
C TYR A 64 -4.92 -5.31 1.85
N THR A 65 -4.25 -5.54 0.72
CA THR A 65 -4.69 -6.55 -0.27
C THR A 65 -4.51 -7.99 0.19
N GLU A 66 -3.78 -8.26 1.28
CA GLU A 66 -3.75 -9.59 1.92
C GLU A 66 -5.11 -9.98 2.51
N GLY A 67 -6.02 -9.02 2.69
CA GLY A 67 -7.41 -9.29 3.09
C GLY A 67 -7.57 -9.70 4.54
N VAL A 68 -6.57 -9.45 5.38
CA VAL A 68 -6.61 -9.70 6.83
C VAL A 68 -6.10 -8.48 7.56
N ASP A 69 -6.82 -8.06 8.60
CA ASP A 69 -6.41 -6.94 9.43
C ASP A 69 -5.31 -7.33 10.43
N GLU A 70 -5.03 -6.45 11.39
CA GLU A 70 -4.03 -6.66 12.43
C GLU A 70 -4.52 -7.61 13.54
N GLU A 71 -5.83 -7.78 13.70
CA GLU A 71 -6.44 -8.69 14.66
C GLU A 71 -6.65 -10.09 14.07
N GLY A 72 -6.40 -10.25 12.76
CA GLY A 72 -6.57 -11.49 12.01
C GLY A 72 -7.97 -11.66 11.44
N GLU A 73 -8.80 -10.62 11.49
CA GLU A 73 -10.14 -10.62 10.93
C GLU A 73 -10.10 -10.37 9.42
N PRO A 74 -10.97 -11.02 8.64
CA PRO A 74 -11.00 -10.87 7.19
C PRO A 74 -11.49 -9.47 6.78
N ILE A 75 -10.70 -8.79 5.97
CA ILE A 75 -11.08 -7.53 5.34
C ILE A 75 -11.76 -7.84 4.00
N THR A 76 -13.01 -7.38 3.83
CA THR A 76 -13.66 -7.41 2.51
C THR A 76 -13.09 -6.29 1.64
N ILE A 77 -12.23 -6.67 0.69
CA ILE A 77 -11.66 -5.74 -0.29
C ILE A 77 -12.67 -5.56 -1.42
N VAL A 78 -13.22 -4.35 -1.55
CA VAL A 78 -14.13 -4.00 -2.64
C VAL A 78 -13.36 -3.18 -3.67
N ASP A 79 -12.59 -3.87 -4.53
CA ASP A 79 -11.79 -3.26 -5.58
C ASP A 79 -11.83 -4.11 -6.87
N ARG A 80 -11.73 -3.47 -8.04
CA ARG A 80 -11.78 -4.18 -9.33
C ARG A 80 -10.50 -4.97 -9.62
N MET A 81 -9.37 -4.50 -9.08
CA MET A 81 -8.11 -5.22 -9.09
C MET A 81 -7.93 -6.08 -7.83
N ALA A 82 -8.88 -6.08 -6.88
CA ALA A 82 -8.79 -6.83 -5.62
C ALA A 82 -8.39 -8.28 -5.85
N ASP A 83 -9.08 -9.00 -6.74
CA ASP A 83 -8.83 -10.43 -6.93
C ASP A 83 -7.42 -10.71 -7.49
N ARG A 84 -6.96 -9.88 -8.43
CA ARG A 84 -5.61 -9.98 -9.01
C ARG A 84 -4.54 -9.65 -7.98
N LEU A 85 -4.73 -8.55 -7.26
CA LEU A 85 -3.77 -8.07 -6.27
C LEU A 85 -3.74 -8.96 -5.04
N HIS A 86 -4.89 -9.53 -4.64
CA HIS A 86 -4.98 -10.48 -3.55
C HIS A 86 -4.21 -11.76 -3.89
N ALA A 87 -4.37 -12.28 -5.12
CA ALA A 87 -3.61 -13.45 -5.57
C ALA A 87 -2.09 -13.22 -5.48
N THR A 88 -1.61 -12.04 -5.88
CA THR A 88 -0.19 -11.69 -5.79
C THR A 88 0.25 -11.42 -4.34
N ALA A 89 -0.58 -10.74 -3.55
CA ALA A 89 -0.28 -10.37 -2.16
C ALA A 89 -0.23 -11.58 -1.21
N GLN A 90 -0.95 -12.67 -1.50
CA GLN A 90 -0.78 -13.93 -0.74
C GLN A 90 0.67 -14.44 -0.81
N GLY A 91 1.39 -14.15 -1.91
CA GLY A 91 2.80 -14.47 -2.07
C GLY A 91 3.75 -13.63 -1.21
N ASN A 92 3.30 -12.51 -0.64
CA ASN A 92 4.15 -11.63 0.18
C ASN A 92 4.70 -12.32 1.44
N LYS A 93 4.00 -13.35 1.93
CA LYS A 93 4.45 -14.15 3.07
C LYS A 93 5.72 -14.96 2.77
N ASP A 94 5.88 -15.38 1.52
CA ASP A 94 7.02 -16.18 1.06
C ASP A 94 8.09 -15.31 0.39
N ASN A 95 7.66 -14.27 -0.32
CA ASN A 95 8.51 -13.30 -0.99
C ASN A 95 7.90 -11.91 -0.82
N ILE A 96 8.51 -11.08 0.04
CA ILE A 96 8.02 -9.73 0.33
C ILE A 96 7.86 -8.85 -0.92
N PHE A 97 8.56 -9.17 -2.02
CA PHE A 97 8.48 -8.45 -3.28
C PHE A 97 7.45 -9.00 -4.26
N ALA A 98 6.74 -10.10 -3.95
CA ALA A 98 5.80 -10.74 -4.86
C ALA A 98 4.79 -9.73 -5.43
N PHE A 99 4.29 -8.82 -4.59
CA PHE A 99 3.40 -7.75 -5.03
C PHE A 99 4.00 -6.82 -6.09
N LEU A 100 5.30 -6.49 -5.99
CA LEU A 100 5.99 -5.63 -6.95
C LEU A 100 6.34 -6.34 -8.26
N GLU A 101 6.23 -7.68 -8.33
CA GLU A 101 6.53 -8.45 -9.55
C GLU A 101 5.43 -8.33 -10.63
N ASP A 102 4.30 -7.69 -10.32
CA ASP A 102 3.28 -7.37 -11.33
C ASP A 102 3.74 -6.21 -12.22
N ASP A 103 4.54 -6.53 -13.24
CA ASP A 103 5.11 -5.58 -14.21
C ASP A 103 4.03 -4.76 -14.96
N GLU A 104 2.81 -5.29 -15.13
CA GLU A 104 1.71 -4.52 -15.76
C GLU A 104 1.22 -3.39 -14.85
N VAL A 105 1.41 -3.53 -13.53
CA VAL A 105 0.98 -2.56 -12.53
C VAL A 105 2.11 -1.61 -12.16
N PHE A 106 3.32 -2.13 -11.91
CA PHE A 106 4.42 -1.38 -11.33
C PHE A 106 5.56 -1.02 -12.30
N GLY A 107 5.67 -1.74 -13.43
CA GLY A 107 6.71 -1.50 -14.42
C GLY A 107 8.14 -1.66 -13.88
N GLU A 108 9.11 -1.06 -14.57
CA GLU A 108 10.54 -1.20 -14.27
C GLU A 108 10.94 -0.53 -12.94
N GLU A 109 10.18 0.49 -12.50
CA GLU A 109 10.43 1.22 -11.26
C GLU A 109 10.34 0.33 -10.01
N ALA A 110 9.51 -0.72 -10.05
CA ALA A 110 9.42 -1.70 -8.98
C ALA A 110 10.71 -2.51 -8.78
N HIS A 111 11.60 -2.54 -9.78
CA HIS A 111 12.85 -3.29 -9.73
C HIS A 111 14.04 -2.46 -9.22
N ASP A 112 13.92 -1.14 -9.08
CA ASP A 112 14.99 -0.28 -8.55
C ASP A 112 15.19 -0.56 -7.04
N GLU A 113 16.41 -0.94 -6.65
CA GLU A 113 16.74 -1.23 -5.25
C GLU A 113 16.45 -0.06 -4.30
N ARG A 114 16.58 1.18 -4.78
CA ARG A 114 16.30 2.39 -3.97
C ARG A 114 14.82 2.51 -3.64
N PHE A 115 13.94 1.88 -4.42
CA PHE A 115 12.52 1.75 -4.12
C PHE A 115 12.19 0.46 -3.36
N ARG A 116 12.78 -0.68 -3.75
CA ARG A 116 12.54 -1.97 -3.09
C ARG A 116 12.95 -1.98 -1.62
N LYS A 117 14.07 -1.35 -1.26
CA LYS A 117 14.56 -1.29 0.14
C LYS A 117 13.54 -0.64 1.10
N PRO A 118 13.10 0.61 0.88
CA PRO A 118 12.11 1.22 1.77
C PRO A 118 10.75 0.52 1.68
N TYR A 119 10.39 -0.07 0.53
CA TYR A 119 9.16 -0.86 0.41
C TYR A 119 9.16 -2.07 1.35
N ALA A 120 10.23 -2.89 1.29
CA ALA A 120 10.37 -4.06 2.15
C ALA A 120 10.39 -3.67 3.63
N ALA A 121 11.17 -2.65 4.00
CA ALA A 121 11.26 -2.21 5.39
C ALA A 121 9.90 -1.74 5.94
N VAL A 122 9.09 -1.03 5.14
CA VAL A 122 7.75 -0.61 5.56
C VAL A 122 6.81 -1.79 5.64
N LEU A 123 6.83 -2.71 4.68
CA LEU A 123 5.95 -3.89 4.69
C LEU A 123 6.27 -4.82 5.87
N GLU A 124 7.56 -5.04 6.19
CA GLU A 124 7.99 -5.74 7.41
C GLU A 124 7.47 -5.04 8.66
N SER A 125 7.63 -3.72 8.76
CA SER A 125 7.11 -2.94 9.88
C SER A 125 5.58 -3.08 10.02
N LEU A 126 4.84 -3.10 8.91
CA LEU A 126 3.39 -3.32 8.92
C LEU A 126 3.01 -4.71 9.43
N HIS A 127 3.80 -5.75 9.10
CA HIS A 127 3.59 -7.10 9.61
C HIS A 127 3.99 -7.24 11.09
N GLU A 128 5.05 -6.58 11.54
CA GLU A 128 5.60 -6.75 12.89
C GLU A 128 4.93 -5.89 13.96
N ILE A 129 4.71 -4.60 13.66
CA ILE A 129 4.31 -3.60 14.67
C ILE A 129 2.99 -2.90 14.34
N GLY A 130 2.36 -3.24 13.22
CA GLY A 130 1.09 -2.68 12.77
C GLY A 130 1.21 -1.29 12.13
N SER A 131 0.09 -0.85 11.55
CA SER A 131 -0.04 0.37 10.75
C SER A 131 0.19 1.65 11.56
N ALA A 132 -0.40 1.76 12.76
CA ALA A 132 -0.29 2.97 13.58
C ALA A 132 1.17 3.31 13.93
N LYS A 133 1.93 2.34 14.46
CA LYS A 133 3.35 2.54 14.79
C LYS A 133 4.21 2.73 13.55
N THR A 134 3.89 2.04 12.45
CA THR A 134 4.62 2.23 11.19
C THR A 134 4.47 3.64 10.66
N VAL A 135 3.27 4.23 10.75
CA VAL A 135 3.04 5.64 10.37
C VAL A 135 3.81 6.60 11.29
N GLU A 136 3.85 6.34 12.60
CA GLU A 136 4.68 7.14 13.52
C GLU A 136 6.16 7.14 13.12
N ARG A 137 6.72 5.96 12.79
CA ARG A 137 8.10 5.81 12.31
C ARG A 137 8.35 6.49 10.97
N LEU A 138 7.37 6.48 10.05
CA LEU A 138 7.45 7.19 8.78
C LEU A 138 7.46 8.72 8.97
N ILE A 139 6.66 9.24 9.89
CA ILE A 139 6.63 10.68 10.22
C ILE A 139 7.93 11.09 10.91
N ALA A 140 8.52 10.20 11.72
CA ALA A 140 9.81 10.40 12.36
C ALA A 140 11.03 10.20 11.43
N ASP A 141 10.83 9.83 10.16
CA ASP A 141 11.87 9.60 9.15
C ASP A 141 12.87 8.48 9.55
N GLU A 142 12.36 7.41 10.17
CA GLU A 142 13.14 6.27 10.69
C GLU A 142 13.30 5.10 9.69
N PHE A 143 13.16 5.37 8.39
CA PHE A 143 13.21 4.38 7.29
C PHE A 143 14.22 4.76 6.20
#